data_AF-A0A5D0IAH0-F1
#
_entry.id   AF-A0A5D0IAH0-F1
#
_cell.length_a   1.000
_cell.length_b   1.000
_cell.length_c   1.000
_cell.angle_alpha   90.00
_cell.angle_beta   90.00
_cell.angle_gamma   90.00
#
_symmetry.space_group_name_H-M   'P 1'
#
loop_
_entity.id
_entity.type
_entity.pdbx_description
1 polymer ?
#
loop_
_entity_poly.entity_id
_entity_poly.type
_entity_poly.pdbx_seq_one_letter_code
_entity_poly.pdbx_strand_id
1 'polypeptide(L)' 'MRKNIVAGNWKMNNDLSKTEALLADLANQTKTSNAEVIVA' A
#
# COMPACT_ATOMS: atom_id res chain seq x y z
N MET A 1 -3.12 -21.08 -11.47
CA MET A 1 -2.96 -19.68 -11.90
C MET A 1 -2.21 -18.91 -10.82
N ARG A 2 -1.32 -17.97 -11.20
CA ARG A 2 -0.49 -17.21 -10.24
C ARG A 2 -1.30 -16.06 -9.63
N LYS A 3 -1.07 -15.75 -8.35
CA LYS A 3 -1.64 -14.56 -7.71
C LYS A 3 -0.95 -13.29 -8.21
N ASN A 4 -1.73 -12.23 -8.42
CA ASN A 4 -1.22 -10.90 -8.72
C ASN A 4 -0.90 -10.21 -7.39
N ILE A 5 0.31 -9.68 -7.25
CA ILE A 5 0.76 -9.01 -6.02
C ILE A 5 1.35 -7.66 -6.41
N VAL A 6 0.96 -6.60 -5.68
CA VAL A 6 1.54 -5.27 -5.77
C VAL A 6 2.15 -4.94 -4.42
N ALA A 7 3.47 -4.75 -4.38
CA ALA A 7 4.19 -4.44 -3.16
C ALA A 7 4.83 -3.04 -3.25
N GLY A 8 4.48 -2.16 -2.33
CA GLY A 8 5.13 -0.85 -2.17
C GLY A 8 6.24 -0.92 -1.13
N ASN A 9 7.50 -0.80 -1.55
CA ASN A 9 8.64 -0.66 -0.64
C ASN A 9 8.96 0.82 -0.48
N TRP A 10 8.75 1.36 0.72
CA TRP A 10 8.92 2.78 1.01
C TRP A 10 10.35 3.12 1.42
N LYS A 11 11.19 2.12 1.70
CA LYS A 11 12.54 2.29 2.27
C LYS A 11 12.49 3.15 3.54
N MET A 12 13.57 3.85 3.85
CA MET A 12 13.64 4.80 4.96
C MET A 12 13.08 6.18 4.54
N ASN A 13 11.90 6.19 3.93
CA ASN A 13 11.15 7.41 3.62
C ASN A 13 9.91 7.47 4.51
N ASN A 14 9.54 8.70 4.89
CA ASN A 14 8.43 9.03 5.80
C ASN A 14 8.75 8.92 7.29
N ASP A 15 8.16 9.84 8.04
CA ASP A 15 8.02 9.80 9.49
C ASP A 15 6.66 9.17 9.85
N LEU A 16 6.32 9.16 11.14
CA LEU A 16 5.06 8.60 11.65
C LEU A 16 3.85 9.25 10.99
N SER A 17 3.77 10.58 10.99
CA SER A 17 2.60 11.31 10.49
C SER A 17 2.40 11.11 9.00
N LYS A 18 3.48 11.10 8.21
CA LYS A 18 3.40 10.80 6.77
C LYS A 18 2.99 9.35 6.50
N THR A 19 3.45 8.42 7.34
CA THR A 19 3.06 7.00 7.25
C THR A 19 1.56 6.84 7.51
N GLU A 20 1.03 7.48 8.55
CA GLU A 20 -0.40 7.44 8.88
C GLU A 20 -1.26 8.05 7.77
N ALA A 21 -0.85 9.21 7.24
CA ALA A 21 -1.56 9.87 6.14
C ALA A 21 -1.59 8.98 4.88
N LEU A 22 -0.44 8.41 4.49
CA LEU A 22 -0.34 7.56 3.32
C LEU A 22 -1.18 6.28 3.47
N LEU A 23 -1.19 5.66 4.65
CA LEU A 23 -2.03 4.49 4.92
C LEU A 23 -3.53 4.83 4.88
N ALA A 24 -3.92 5.97 5.43
CA ALA A 24 -5.31 6.44 5.36
C ALA A 24 -5.75 6.68 3.91
N ASP A 25 -4.92 7.35 3.11
CA ASP A 25 -5.18 7.62 1.70
C ASP A 25 -5.32 6.33 0.88
N LEU A 26 -4.46 5.33 1.14
CA LEU A 26 -4.51 4.02 0.50
C LEU A 26 -5.74 3.22 0.92
N ALA A 27 -6.10 3.22 2.20
CA ALA A 27 -7.27 2.51 2.72
C ALA A 27 -8.60 3.07 2.17
N ASN A 28 -8.62 4.36 1.84
CA ASN A 28 -9.78 5.02 1.23
C ASN A 28 -9.95 4.71 -0.27
N GLN A 29 -8.96 4.09 -0.92
CA GLN A 29 -9.07 3.73 -2.34
C GLN A 29 -10.00 2.53 -2.55
N THR A 30 -10.79 2.59 -3.62
CA THR A 30 -11.55 1.42 -4.08
C THR A 30 -10.60 0.44 -4.78
N LYS A 31 -10.54 -0.78 -4.28
CA LYS A 31 -9.75 -1.86 -4.91
C LYS A 31 -10.45 -2.34 -6.18
N THR A 32 -9.85 -2.07 -7.33
CA THR A 32 -10.42 -2.39 -8.66
C THR A 32 -9.96 -3.73 -9.24
N SER A 33 -9.14 -4.49 -8.52
CA SER A 33 -8.57 -5.76 -8.99
C SER A 33 -8.48 -6.81 -7.87
N ASN A 34 -8.26 -8.06 -8.27
CA ASN A 34 -8.03 -9.17 -7.34
C ASN A 34 -6.57 -9.26 -6.85
N ALA A 35 -5.76 -8.22 -7.06
CA ALA A 35 -4.35 -8.22 -6.65
C ALA A 35 -4.23 -8.12 -5.12
N GLU A 36 -3.26 -8.83 -4.54
CA GLU A 36 -2.89 -8.67 -3.14
C GLU A 36 -1.96 -7.46 -3.00
N VAL A 37 -2.25 -6.57 -2.05
CA VAL A 37 -1.49 -5.33 -1.86
C VAL A 37 -0.72 -5.43 -0.55
N ILE A 38 0.59 -5.19 -0.61
CA ILE A 38 1.50 -5.27 0.54
C ILE A 38 2.29 -3.96 0.61
N VAL A 39 2.53 -3.49 1.83
CA VAL A 39 3.32 -2.29 2.11
C VAL A 39 4.48 -2.68 3.05
N ALA A 40 5.68 -2.14 2.81
CA ALA A 40 6.91 -2.40 3.58
C ALA A 40 7.73 -1.13 3.82
#